data_AF-F0ILM4-F1
#
_entry.id   AF-F0ILM4-F1
#
_cell.length_a   1.000
_cell.length_b   1.000
_cell.length_c   1.000
_cell.angle_alpha   90.00
_cell.angle_beta   90.00
_cell.angle_gamma   90.00
#
_symmetry.space_group_name_H-M   'P 1'
#
loop_
_entity.id
_entity.type
_entity.pdbx_description
1 polymer ?
#
loop_
_entity_poly.entity_id
_entity_poly.type
_entity_poly.pdbx_seq_one_letter_code
_entity_poly.pdbx_strand_id
1 'polypeptide(L)' 'MKSDETIIRKTLMEQFNFITNLLGIKDPNITILDVLDAGTHKEIIAKLDYPAPKCPHCQGTNG' A
#
# COMPACT_ATOMS: atom_id res chain seq x y z
N MET A 1 -12.75 12.24 -28.79
CA MET A 1 -11.56 12.39 -27.92
C MET A 1 -11.87 11.68 -26.61
N LYS A 2 -11.05 10.72 -26.16
CA LYS A 2 -11.12 10.29 -24.75
C LYS A 2 -10.82 11.52 -23.92
N SER A 3 -11.63 11.83 -22.90
CA SER A 3 -11.38 13.03 -22.08
C SER A 3 -10.05 12.88 -21.34
N ASP A 4 -9.34 13.98 -21.15
CA ASP A 4 -8.07 14.01 -20.42
C ASP A 4 -8.25 13.45 -19.00
N GLU A 5 -9.43 13.66 -18.39
CA GLU A 5 -9.82 13.08 -17.10
C GLU A 5 -9.83 11.53 -17.12
N THR A 6 -10.29 10.91 -18.21
CA THR A 6 -10.29 9.46 -18.38
C THR A 6 -8.86 8.92 -18.49
N ILE A 7 -7.97 9.68 -19.12
CA ILE A 7 -6.55 9.34 -19.27
C ILE A 7 -5.84 9.46 -17.92
N ILE A 8 -6.07 10.55 -17.18
CA ILE A 8 -5.52 10.77 -15.84
C ILE A 8 -5.95 9.68 -14.86
N ARG A 9 -7.24 9.32 -14.83
CA ARG A 9 -7.72 8.21 -13.97
C ARG A 9 -7.04 6.90 -14.32
N LYS A 10 -6.86 6.59 -15.59
CA LYS A 10 -6.21 5.36 -16.03
C LYS A 10 -4.75 5.31 -15.58
N THR A 11 -3.99 6.39 -15.79
CA THR A 11 -2.59 6.48 -15.38
C THR A 11 -2.43 6.38 -13.86
N LEU A 12 -3.32 7.00 -13.08
CA LEU A 12 -3.30 6.92 -11.62
C LEU A 12 -3.53 5.48 -11.11
N MET A 13 -4.48 4.77 -11.72
CA MET A 13 -4.76 3.37 -11.36
C MET A 13 -3.62 2.43 -11.75
N GLU A 14 -2.94 2.68 -12.87
CA GLU A 14 -1.76 1.92 -13.29
C GLU A 14 -0.58 2.13 -12.32
N GLN A 15 -0.31 3.37 -11.92
CA GLN A 15 0.74 3.68 -10.94
C GLN A 15 0.44 3.07 -9.56
N PHE A 16 -0.80 3.14 -9.11
CA PHE A 16 -1.20 2.53 -7.84
C PHE A 16 -1.09 1.00 -7.86
N ASN A 17 -1.52 0.35 -8.95
CA ASN A 17 -1.33 -1.09 -9.13
C ASN A 17 0.14 -1.48 -9.19
N PHE A 18 0.99 -0.66 -9.82
CA PHE A 18 2.42 -0.90 -9.86
C PHE A 18 3.06 -0.83 -8.46
N ILE A 19 2.74 0.20 -7.68
CA ILE A 19 3.25 0.39 -6.31
C ILE A 19 2.79 -0.73 -5.38
N THR A 20 1.51 -1.10 -5.42
CA THR A 20 0.96 -2.17 -4.57
C THR A 20 1.50 -3.56 -4.94
N ASN A 21 1.76 -3.82 -6.23
CA ASN A 21 2.46 -5.03 -6.67
C ASN A 21 3.93 -5.04 -6.19
N LEU A 22 4.65 -3.92 -6.35
CA LEU A 22 6.05 -3.81 -5.96
C LEU A 22 6.25 -4.00 -4.45
N LEU A 23 5.35 -3.43 -3.65
CA LEU A 23 5.39 -3.54 -2.19
C LEU A 23 4.82 -4.86 -1.66
N GLY A 24 4.34 -5.76 -2.53
CA GLY A 24 3.70 -7.01 -2.12
C GLY A 24 2.36 -6.81 -1.38
N ILE A 25 1.81 -5.59 -1.38
CA ILE A 25 0.58 -5.20 -0.68
C ILE A 25 -0.67 -5.81 -1.34
N LYS A 26 -0.54 -6.33 -2.57
CA LYS A 26 -1.62 -7.04 -3.27
C LYS A 26 -1.86 -8.47 -2.74
N ASP A 27 -1.22 -8.84 -1.64
CA ASP A 27 -1.61 -10.01 -0.87
C ASP A 27 -3.10 -9.86 -0.49
N PRO A 28 -3.98 -10.80 -0.90
CA PRO A 28 -5.44 -10.72 -0.63
C PRO A 28 -5.76 -10.64 0.86
N ASN A 29 -4.80 -11.01 1.69
CA ASN A 29 -4.86 -10.96 3.14
C ASN A 29 -4.57 -9.56 3.72
N ILE A 30 -4.19 -8.59 2.89
CA ILE A 30 -3.87 -7.20 3.28
C ILE A 30 -5.02 -6.30 2.85
N THR A 31 -5.77 -5.79 3.82
CA THR A 31 -6.84 -4.82 3.59
C THR A 31 -6.32 -3.41 3.85
N ILE A 32 -6.30 -2.56 2.81
CA ILE A 32 -6.03 -1.13 2.97
C ILE A 32 -7.24 -0.49 3.66
N LEU A 33 -7.01 0.12 4.82
CA LEU A 33 -8.04 0.79 5.61
C LEU A 33 -8.13 2.28 5.27
N ASP A 34 -6.98 2.92 5.09
CA ASP A 34 -6.90 4.35 4.81
C ASP A 34 -5.62 4.73 4.06
N VAL A 35 -5.66 5.88 3.40
CA VAL A 35 -4.51 6.50 2.73
C VAL A 35 -4.45 7.98 3.11
N LEU A 36 -3.45 8.34 3.90
CA LEU A 36 -3.21 9.73 4.31
C LEU A 36 -2.26 10.40 3.32
N ASP A 37 -2.61 11.62 2.91
CA ASP A 37 -1.75 12.46 2.08
C ASP A 37 -0.97 13.44 2.96
N ALA A 38 0.31 13.16 3.20
CA ALA A 38 1.19 14.05 3.94
C ALA A 38 1.83 15.13 3.03
N GLY A 39 1.38 15.24 1.77
CA GLY A 39 1.88 16.19 0.77
C GLY A 39 3.19 15.76 0.13
N THR A 40 4.20 15.42 0.92
CA THR A 40 5.51 14.93 0.42
C THR A 40 5.54 13.42 0.18
N HIS A 41 4.67 12.69 0.86
CA HIS A 41 4.50 11.25 0.74
C HIS A 41 3.06 10.87 1.08
N LYS A 42 2.69 9.64 0.74
CA LYS A 42 1.41 9.05 1.14
C LYS A 42 1.67 7.95 2.14
N GLU A 43 0.91 7.94 3.22
CA GLU A 43 0.94 6.86 4.19
C GLU A 43 -0.26 5.95 3.94
N ILE A 44 -0.03 4.64 3.93
CA ILE A 44 -1.08 3.64 3.75
C ILE A 44 -1.24 2.90 5.08
N ILE A 45 -2.43 2.98 5.65
CA ILE A 45 -2.80 2.20 6.83
C ILE A 45 -3.47 0.92 6.33
N ALA A 46 -2.90 -0.23 6.66
CA ALA A 46 -3.40 -1.52 6.23
C ALA A 46 -3.47 -2.51 7.40
N LYS A 47 -4.38 -3.48 7.28
CA LYS A 47 -4.54 -4.59 8.22
C LYS A 47 -4.23 -5.90 7.53
N LEU A 48 -3.42 -6.72 8.17
CA LEU A 48 -3.24 -8.13 7.83
C LEU A 48 -4.38 -8.94 8.47
N ASP A 49 -4.97 -9.87 7.72
CA ASP A 49 -5.90 -10.86 8.27
C ASP A 49 -5.17 -12.06 8.91
N TYR A 50 -3.85 -12.11 8.81
CA TYR A 50 -2.96 -13.08 9.46
C TYR A 50 -2.01 -12.39 10.46
N PRO A 51 -1.54 -13.12 11.49
CA PRO A 51 -0.52 -12.60 12.39
C PRO A 51 0.77 -12.33 11.63
N ALA A 52 1.37 -11.16 11.85
CA ALA A 52 2.65 -10.81 11.26
C ALA A 52 3.69 -11.90 11.53
N PRO A 53 4.52 -12.27 10.52
CA PRO A 53 5.54 -13.28 10.71
C PRO A 53 6.51 -12.83 11.80
N LYS A 54 6.99 -13.79 12.60
CA LYS A 54 8.01 -13.50 13.63
C LYS A 54 9.23 -12.90 12.94
N CYS A 55 9.55 -11.66 13.28
CA CYS A 55 10.75 -11.01 12.76
C CYS A 55 11.99 -11.73 13.34
N PRO A 56 12.76 -12.49 12.53
CA PRO A 56 13.85 -13.30 13.03
C PRO A 56 15.03 -12.47 13.55
N HIS A 57 15.06 -11.16 13.27
CA HIS A 57 16.09 -10.23 13.70
C HIS A 57 15.59 -9.20 14.73
N CYS A 58 14.30 -9.22 15.06
CA CYS A 58 13.75 -8.39 16.10
C CYS A 58 13.93 -9.11 17.43
N GLN A 59 15.17 -9.18 17.91
CA GLN A 59 15.43 -9.42 19.31
C GLN A 59 15.00 -8.15 20.04
N GLY A 60 13.75 -8.14 20.51
CA GLY A 60 13.30 -7.11 21.43
C GLY A 60 14.25 -7.11 22.62
N THR A 61 15.03 -6.03 22.78
CA THR A 61 15.60 -5.72 24.08
C THR A 61 14.42 -5.36 24.97
N ASN A 62 13.97 -6.34 25.74
CA ASN A 62 13.06 -6.12 26.86
C ASN A 62 13.71 -5.07 27.78
N GLY A 63 13.09 -3.90 27.86
CA GLY A 63 13.33 -2.89 28.89
C GLY A 63 12.17 -2.89 29.85
#